data_AF-A0A558FJV3-F1
#
_entry.id   AF-A0A558FJV3-F1
#
_cell.length_a   1.000
_cell.length_b   1.000
_cell.length_c   1.000
_cell.angle_alpha   90.00
_cell.angle_beta   90.00
_cell.angle_gamma   90.00
#
_symmetry.space_group_name_H-M   'P 1'
#
loop_
_entity.id
_entity.type
_entity.pdbx_description
1 polymer ?
#
loop_
_entity_poly.entity_id
_entity_poly.type
_entity_poly.pdbx_seq_one_letter_code
_entity_poly.pdbx_strand_id
1 'polypeptide(L)'
;LDVSVTTVSNHLRDLEDEGVIEGYTPRVNYDALGYDVTAVIQLKVEGSALPEITERLRAEKQMISVYEVTGDYDIIAIGKFRDTDGMNTQIKKLLTDADIRESNTSVVLNAVTENEQFDLDLEE
;
A
#
# COMPACT_ATOMS: atom_id res chain seq x y z
N LEU A 1 12.25 -8.43 29.95
CA LEU A 1 11.16 -7.80 30.72
C LEU A 1 10.88 -8.66 31.95
N ASP A 2 10.99 -8.10 33.15
CA ASP A 2 10.67 -8.79 34.41
C ASP A 2 9.29 -8.33 34.93
N VAL A 3 8.24 -8.62 34.16
CA VAL A 3 6.86 -8.25 34.50
C VAL A 3 5.90 -9.40 34.24
N SER A 4 4.74 -9.36 34.91
CA SER A 4 3.72 -10.41 34.79
C SER A 4 3.03 -10.39 33.42
N VAL A 5 2.48 -11.54 33.00
CA VAL A 5 1.65 -11.66 31.79
C VAL A 5 0.50 -10.65 31.80
N THR A 6 -0.16 -10.48 32.95
CA THR A 6 -1.26 -9.52 33.11
C THR A 6 -0.81 -8.07 32.89
N THR A 7 0.40 -7.72 33.34
CA THR A 7 0.98 -6.38 33.12
C THR A 7 1.18 -6.13 31.63
N VAL A 8 1.74 -7.09 30.89
CA VAL A 8 1.93 -6.98 29.44
C VAL A 8 0.58 -6.87 28.73
N SER A 9 -0.40 -7.70 29.08
CA SER A 9 -1.73 -7.66 28.45
C SER A 9 -2.47 -6.35 28.70
N ASN A 10 -2.33 -5.74 29.88
CA ASN A 10 -2.94 -4.44 30.15
C ASN A 10 -2.25 -3.36 29.32
N HIS A 11 -0.92 -3.34 29.27
CA HIS A 11 -0.19 -2.35 28.49
C HIS A 11 -0.50 -2.44 26.99
N LEU A 12 -0.64 -3.66 26.45
CA LEU A 12 -1.04 -3.86 25.06
C LEU A 12 -2.41 -3.23 24.77
N ARG A 13 -3.37 -3.39 25.70
CA ARG A 13 -4.70 -2.76 25.59
C ARG A 13 -4.62 -1.25 25.69
N ASP A 14 -3.79 -0.72 26.59
CA ASP A 14 -3.59 0.72 26.69
C ASP A 14 -3.06 1.28 25.36
N LEU A 15 -2.10 0.60 24.71
CA LEU A 15 -1.58 0.99 23.39
C LEU A 15 -2.63 0.88 22.26
N GLU A 16 -3.53 -0.11 22.34
CA GLU A 16 -4.68 -0.23 21.43
C GLU A 16 -5.68 0.92 21.63
N ASP A 17 -6.02 1.22 22.88
CA ASP A 17 -6.96 2.28 23.27
C ASP A 17 -6.40 3.69 22.92
N GLU A 18 -5.09 3.88 23.02
CA GLU A 18 -4.38 5.09 22.62
C GLU A 18 -4.19 5.21 21.11
N GLY A 19 -4.47 4.16 20.34
CA GLY A 19 -4.30 4.13 18.88
C GLY A 19 -2.85 3.99 18.42
N VAL A 20 -1.92 3.66 19.33
CA VAL A 20 -0.53 3.32 18.97
C VAL A 20 -0.50 1.98 18.23
N ILE A 21 -1.33 1.02 18.66
CA ILE A 21 -1.59 -0.23 17.92
C ILE A 21 -2.93 -0.09 17.21
N GLU A 22 -2.89 0.13 15.91
CA GLU A 22 -4.10 0.23 15.08
C GLU A 22 -4.75 -1.13 14.79
N GLY A 23 -4.00 -2.23 14.93
CA GLY A 23 -4.51 -3.58 14.81
C GLY A 23 -3.45 -4.63 14.52
N TYR A 24 -3.91 -5.86 14.29
CA TYR A 24 -3.07 -7.02 14.00
C TYR A 24 -3.40 -7.56 12.61
N THR A 25 -2.39 -7.68 11.76
CA THR A 25 -2.53 -8.22 10.41
C THR A 25 -1.52 -9.34 10.16
N PRO A 26 -1.89 -10.43 9.46
CA PRO A 26 -0.92 -11.43 9.04
C PRO A 26 0.02 -10.85 7.98
N ARG A 27 1.30 -11.19 8.08
CA ARG A 27 2.25 -10.93 6.99
C ARG A 27 2.04 -11.96 5.88
N VAL A 28 1.61 -11.50 4.71
CA VAL A 28 1.25 -12.34 3.57
C VAL A 28 2.43 -12.48 2.62
N ASN A 29 2.78 -13.71 2.25
CA ASN A 29 3.71 -13.99 1.16
C ASN A 29 2.93 -14.06 -0.17
N TYR A 30 2.95 -12.97 -0.93
CA TYR A 30 2.21 -12.86 -2.19
C TYR A 30 2.79 -13.74 -3.30
N ASP A 31 4.11 -13.92 -3.35
CA ASP A 31 4.77 -14.81 -4.32
C ASP A 31 4.32 -16.26 -4.11
N ALA A 32 4.23 -16.73 -2.86
CA ALA A 32 3.71 -18.07 -2.54
C ALA A 32 2.23 -18.26 -2.93
N LEU A 33 1.49 -17.17 -3.13
CA LEU A 33 0.10 -17.16 -3.60
C LEU A 33 -0.01 -16.94 -5.12
N GLY A 34 1.13 -16.89 -5.83
CA GLY A 34 1.22 -16.73 -7.28
C GLY A 34 1.03 -15.29 -7.76
N TYR A 35 1.35 -14.29 -6.93
CA TYR A 35 1.37 -12.88 -7.31
C TYR A 35 2.80 -12.45 -7.64
N ASP A 36 3.27 -12.81 -8.83
CA ASP A 36 4.68 -12.66 -9.21
C ASP A 36 5.05 -11.26 -9.71
N VAL A 37 4.07 -10.35 -9.79
CA VAL A 37 4.26 -9.01 -10.36
C VAL A 37 3.82 -7.96 -9.35
N THR A 38 4.74 -7.05 -9.03
CA THR A 38 4.43 -5.81 -8.32
C THR A 38 4.58 -4.64 -9.28
N ALA A 39 3.56 -3.78 -9.35
CA ALA A 39 3.58 -2.59 -10.19
C ALA A 39 3.57 -1.33 -9.33
N VAL A 40 4.43 -0.38 -9.67
CA VAL A 40 4.38 0.99 -9.16
C VAL A 40 3.78 1.87 -10.25
N ILE A 41 2.61 2.43 -9.97
CA ILE A 41 1.81 3.22 -10.90
C ILE A 41 1.87 4.67 -10.42
N GLN A 42 2.29 5.56 -11.29
CA GLN A 42 2.37 7.00 -11.03
C GLN A 42 1.41 7.70 -11.97
N LEU A 43 0.50 8.51 -11.42
CA LEU A 43 -0.54 9.18 -12.19
C LEU A 43 -0.46 10.69 -12.02
N LYS A 44 -0.61 11.39 -13.14
CA LYS A 44 -0.84 12.82 -13.18
C LYS A 44 -2.27 13.05 -13.61
N VAL A 45 -3.03 13.77 -12.81
CA VAL A 45 -4.48 13.88 -12.98
C VAL A 45 -4.92 15.34 -12.99
N GLU A 46 -6.13 15.59 -13.47
CA GLU A 46 -6.81 16.86 -13.24
C GLU A 46 -7.11 17.01 -11.75
N GLY A 47 -6.80 18.17 -11.16
CA GLY A 47 -6.92 18.37 -9.71
C GLY A 47 -8.35 18.16 -9.18
N SER A 48 -9.38 18.40 -10.00
CA SER A 48 -10.78 18.12 -9.66
C SER A 48 -11.12 16.63 -9.59
N ALA A 49 -10.37 15.79 -10.29
CA ALA A 49 -10.60 14.34 -10.37
C ALA A 49 -9.80 13.54 -9.35
N LEU A 50 -8.84 14.18 -8.65
CA LEU A 50 -7.98 13.52 -7.67
C LEU A 50 -8.79 12.68 -6.65
N PRO A 51 -9.85 13.20 -5.98
CA PRO A 51 -10.59 12.42 -4.98
C PRO A 51 -11.34 11.23 -5.56
N GLU A 52 -11.84 11.34 -6.80
CA GLU A 52 -12.55 10.25 -7.46
C GLU A 52 -11.58 9.13 -7.85
N ILE A 53 -10.43 9.50 -8.41
CA ILE A 53 -9.42 8.55 -8.86
C ILE A 53 -8.80 7.80 -7.66
N THR A 54 -8.50 8.49 -6.56
CA THR A 54 -7.94 7.84 -5.36
C THR A 54 -8.94 6.88 -4.72
N GLU A 55 -10.22 7.22 -4.64
CA GLU A 55 -11.24 6.32 -4.10
C GLU A 55 -11.45 5.09 -5.01
N ARG A 56 -11.39 5.26 -6.33
CA ARG A 56 -11.42 4.13 -7.28
C ARG A 56 -10.23 3.20 -7.11
N LEU A 57 -9.01 3.74 -6.99
CA LEU A 57 -7.80 2.95 -6.75
C LEU A 57 -7.88 2.22 -5.41
N ARG A 58 -8.38 2.88 -4.37
CA ARG A 58 -8.58 2.29 -3.04
C ARG A 58 -9.58 1.13 -3.05
N ALA A 59 -10.60 1.18 -3.90
CA ALA A 59 -11.59 0.12 -4.03
C ALA A 59 -11.06 -1.15 -4.75
N GLU A 60 -9.93 -1.03 -5.47
CA GLU A 60 -9.33 -2.17 -6.17
C GLU A 60 -8.53 -3.06 -5.21
N LYS A 61 -8.94 -4.31 -5.11
CA LYS A 61 -8.34 -5.30 -4.18
C LYS A 61 -6.85 -5.54 -4.39
N GLN A 62 -6.36 -5.24 -5.59
CA GLN A 62 -4.98 -5.46 -5.98
C GLN A 62 -4.08 -4.28 -5.63
N MET A 63 -4.65 -3.12 -5.31
CA MET A 63 -3.91 -1.95 -4.84
C MET A 63 -3.65 -2.11 -3.34
N ILE A 64 -2.38 -2.31 -2.98
CA ILE A 64 -1.95 -2.48 -1.58
C ILE A 64 -1.52 -1.17 -0.94
N SER A 65 -1.25 -0.15 -1.75
CA SER A 65 -0.94 1.20 -1.27
C SER A 65 -1.34 2.22 -2.32
N VAL A 66 -1.92 3.33 -1.87
CA VAL A 66 -2.28 4.47 -2.72
C VAL A 66 -1.93 5.73 -1.93
N TYR A 67 -1.09 6.57 -2.50
CA TYR A 67 -0.60 7.80 -1.89
C TYR A 67 -0.94 8.98 -2.77
N GLU A 68 -1.46 10.04 -2.17
CA GLU A 68 -1.40 11.38 -2.74
C GLU A 68 -0.03 11.95 -2.41
N VAL A 69 0.69 12.42 -3.42
CA VAL A 69 2.09 12.87 -3.26
C VAL A 69 2.28 14.26 -3.86
N THR A 70 3.27 14.97 -3.33
CA THR A 70 3.76 16.19 -3.96
C THR A 70 4.91 15.83 -4.91
N GLY A 71 4.92 16.37 -6.13
CA GLY A 71 5.97 16.10 -7.10
C GLY A 71 5.50 16.21 -8.54
N ASP A 72 6.16 15.45 -9.43
CA ASP A 72 5.82 15.43 -10.85
C ASP A 72 4.52 14.68 -11.15
N TYR A 73 4.11 13.80 -10.23
CA TYR A 73 2.86 13.04 -10.25
C TYR A 73 2.05 13.38 -9.00
N ASP A 74 0.73 13.21 -9.10
CA ASP A 74 -0.21 13.53 -8.02
C ASP A 74 -0.55 12.28 -7.18
N ILE A 75 -0.49 11.09 -7.80
CA ILE A 75 -0.80 9.81 -7.15
C ILE A 75 0.33 8.81 -7.41
N ILE A 76 0.69 8.06 -6.37
CA ILE A 76 1.49 6.82 -6.47
C ILE A 76 0.67 5.66 -5.91
N ALA A 77 0.42 4.64 -6.73
CA ALA A 77 -0.26 3.42 -6.32
C ALA A 77 0.66 2.20 -6.51
N ILE A 78 0.61 1.27 -5.56
CA ILE A 78 1.37 0.02 -5.59
C ILE A 78 0.37 -1.13 -5.68
N GLY A 79 0.52 -1.98 -6.69
CA GLY A 79 -0.37 -3.11 -6.94
C GLY A 79 0.34 -4.45 -7.03
N LYS A 80 -0.33 -5.52 -6.60
CA LYS A 80 0.12 -6.91 -6.70
C LYS A 80 -0.72 -7.68 -7.73
N PHE A 81 -0.05 -8.39 -8.63
CA PHE A 81 -0.63 -9.04 -9.80
C PHE A 81 -0.02 -10.43 -10.01
N ARG A 82 -0.79 -11.33 -10.63
CA ARG A 82 -0.31 -12.69 -10.94
C ARG A 82 0.71 -12.72 -12.06
N ASP A 83 0.48 -11.90 -13.08
CA ASP A 83 1.32 -11.80 -14.25
C ASP A 83 1.18 -10.40 -14.87
N THR A 84 2.04 -10.11 -15.85
CA THR A 84 2.06 -8.81 -16.52
C THR A 84 0.82 -8.57 -17.37
N ASP A 85 0.14 -9.61 -17.84
CA ASP A 85 -1.05 -9.50 -18.70
C ASP A 85 -2.28 -9.10 -17.88
N GLY A 86 -2.46 -9.70 -16.71
CA GLY A 86 -3.45 -9.33 -15.70
C GLY A 86 -3.22 -7.89 -15.25
N MET A 87 -1.98 -7.55 -14.88
CA MET A 87 -1.58 -6.19 -14.55
C MET A 87 -1.99 -5.19 -15.65
N ASN A 88 -1.58 -5.42 -16.90
CA ASN A 88 -1.88 -4.53 -18.01
C ASN A 88 -3.40 -4.37 -18.24
N THR A 89 -4.15 -5.46 -18.12
CA THR A 89 -5.62 -5.45 -18.28
C THR A 89 -6.29 -4.60 -17.21
N GLN A 90 -5.89 -4.78 -15.95
CA GLN A 90 -6.45 -4.05 -14.82
C GLN A 90 -6.05 -2.58 -14.83
N ILE A 91 -4.78 -2.28 -15.10
CA ILE A 91 -4.30 -0.90 -15.23
C ILE A 91 -5.04 -0.19 -16.35
N LYS A 92 -5.17 -0.78 -17.55
CA LYS A 92 -5.93 -0.16 -18.65
C LYS A 92 -7.37 0.16 -18.27
N LYS A 93 -8.04 -0.74 -17.53
CA LYS A 93 -9.40 -0.50 -17.03
C LYS A 93 -9.44 0.71 -16.08
N LEU A 94 -8.46 0.83 -15.19
CA LEU A 94 -8.37 1.94 -14.24
C LEU A 94 -8.07 3.28 -14.94
N LEU A 95 -7.19 3.24 -15.94
CA LEU A 95 -6.72 4.41 -16.67
C LEU A 95 -7.64 4.86 -17.82
N THR A 96 -8.83 4.29 -17.97
CA THR A 96 -9.80 4.69 -19.02
C THR A 96 -10.42 6.07 -18.77
N ASP A 97 -9.92 6.82 -17.80
CA ASP A 97 -10.47 8.11 -17.39
C ASP A 97 -9.87 9.25 -18.22
N ALA A 98 -10.73 10.15 -18.72
CA ALA A 98 -10.31 11.33 -19.46
C ALA A 98 -9.55 12.33 -18.57
N ASP A 99 -9.72 12.23 -17.25
CA ASP A 99 -9.10 13.12 -16.28
C ASP A 99 -7.67 12.70 -15.87
N ILE A 100 -7.17 11.58 -16.42
CA ILE A 100 -5.78 11.15 -16.27
C ILE A 100 -4.97 11.73 -17.44
N ARG A 101 -4.08 12.67 -17.12
CA ARG A 101 -3.21 13.33 -18.11
C ARG A 101 -2.01 12.48 -18.49
N GLU A 102 -1.44 11.79 -17.51
CA GLU A 102 -0.25 10.98 -17.68
C GLU A 102 -0.28 9.78 -16.74
N SER A 103 0.21 8.64 -17.22
CA SER A 103 0.45 7.47 -16.39
C SER A 103 1.80 6.86 -16.72
N ASN A 104 2.57 6.55 -15.67
CA ASN A 104 3.80 5.79 -15.75
C ASN A 104 3.69 4.55 -14.86
N THR A 105 3.88 3.37 -15.45
CA THR A 105 3.88 2.11 -14.71
C THR A 105 5.25 1.47 -14.77
N SER A 106 5.83 1.22 -13.61
CA SER A 106 7.08 0.48 -13.45
C SER A 106 6.82 -0.89 -12.84
N VAL A 107 7.36 -1.95 -13.44
CA VAL A 107 7.33 -3.29 -12.85
C VAL A 107 8.54 -3.43 -11.92
N VAL A 108 8.30 -3.85 -10.68
CA VAL A 108 9.36 -4.07 -9.70
C VAL A 108 10.14 -5.32 -10.10
N LEU A 109 11.45 -5.15 -10.31
CA LEU A 109 12.35 -6.27 -10.63
C LEU A 109 12.77 -7.05 -9.38
N ASN A 110 12.97 -6.34 -8.27
CA ASN A 110 13.36 -6.92 -6.99
C ASN A 110 12.89 -6.01 -5.83
N ALA A 111 12.09 -6.55 -4.93
CA ALA A 111 11.69 -5.87 -3.71
C ALA A 111 12.75 -6.09 -2.62
N VAL A 112 13.64 -5.11 -2.42
CA VAL A 112 14.74 -5.22 -1.44
C VAL A 112 14.20 -5.24 0.00
N THR A 113 13.14 -4.48 0.26
CA THR A 113 12.37 -4.47 1.51
C THR A 113 10.92 -4.11 1.18
N GLU A 114 9.96 -4.74 1.86
CA GLU A 114 8.53 -4.47 1.68
C GLU A 114 7.75 -4.88 2.93
N ASN A 115 6.80 -4.05 3.37
CA ASN A 115 5.94 -4.31 4.53
C ASN A 115 6.67 -4.46 5.88
N GLU A 116 7.87 -3.87 6.01
CA GLU A 116 8.64 -3.88 7.27
C GLU A 116 8.34 -2.62 8.10
N GLN A 117 8.21 -2.80 9.42
CA GLN A 117 8.20 -1.69 10.37
C GLN A 117 9.65 -1.27 10.68
N PHE A 118 9.87 0.00 11.01
CA PHE A 118 11.17 0.45 11.49
C PHE A 118 11.32 0.13 12.98
N ASP A 119 12.56 -0.08 13.43
CA ASP A 119 12.85 -0.28 14.85
C ASP A 119 12.67 1.04 15.62
N LEU A 120 11.99 0.97 16.76
CA LEU A 120 11.90 2.10 17.69
C LEU A 120 13.15 2.13 18.57
N ASP A 121 13.81 3.28 18.65
CA ASP A 121 14.85 3.51 19.66
C ASP A 121 14.20 3.47 21.04
N LEU A 122 14.50 2.43 21.81
CA LEU A 122 14.03 2.30 23.19
C LEU A 122 14.99 3.11 24.08
N GLU A 123 14.47 4.12 24.79
CA GLU A 123 15.21 4.74 25.89
C GLU A 123 15.35 3.68 27.02
N GLU A 124 16.61 3.39 27.42
CA GLU A 124 16.95 2.42 28.48
C GLU A 124 16.46 2.85 29.88
#